data_AF-A0A1Q7BWX1-F1
#
_entry.id   AF-A0A1Q7BWX1-F1
#
_cell.length_a   1.000
_cell.length_b   1.000
_cell.length_c   1.000
_cell.angle_alpha   90.00
_cell.angle_beta   90.00
_cell.angle_gamma   90.00
#
_symmetry.space_group_name_H-M   'P 1'
#
loop_
_entity.id
_entity.type
_entity.pdbx_description
1 polymer ?
#
loop_
_entity_poly.entity_id
_entity_poly.type
_entity_poly.pdbx_seq_one_letter_code
_entity_poly.pdbx_strand_id
1 'polypeptide(L)'
;MTTTALVVAASVGTASAAPTTELISKNQAGQPGNGHSFFPSVSIDGRFIVFRSTAGNLVPGHGAVREVYLRDRVFGSGLEVVSVADDGSVSNGHSGNITSVSQSGRYVSFDSLGSNLVPGDTNKTFDAFLRIRGPAPHTERVSIATGGTEANGPSFAQGVSGDGRFVLFASDATNLVPNGGDTNKVTDLFVRDRAYRMTLRVNVSSTGEQANNYAADAHITPSGRYIVYRSPATNLVPGDTNGAEDVFLRDRNNIHQIERISVDSSGAQLPGGGTGPSISGDGRYVTFTGFDSHGSMQVFLRDRTAGTTRQVSLNSKGEPANSMSLRGALSDDGRYVAFESAATNLAPGITSGNQQQIYVRDLQTGTTVLASATNSGAPGNGPSFFPTVANSGSAVFQSLAFNLAPPGQGGFGGYQIYLRNR
;
A
#
# COMPACT_ATOMS: atom_id res chain seq x y z
N MET A 1 14.31 50.46 -43.29
CA MET A 1 13.46 49.52 -42.54
C MET A 1 13.81 48.12 -43.01
N THR A 2 14.67 47.43 -42.27
CA THR A 2 15.10 46.05 -42.54
C THR A 2 14.33 45.13 -41.61
N THR A 3 13.40 44.35 -42.16
CA THR A 3 12.62 43.33 -41.47
C THR A 3 13.47 42.07 -41.30
N THR A 4 13.90 41.81 -40.07
CA THR A 4 14.55 40.55 -39.68
C THR A 4 13.46 39.48 -39.48
N ALA A 5 13.49 38.44 -40.32
CA ALA A 5 12.60 37.29 -40.18
C ALA A 5 13.00 36.46 -38.95
N LEU A 6 12.06 36.28 -38.02
CA LEU A 6 12.21 35.42 -36.86
C LEU A 6 12.01 33.96 -37.30
N VAL A 7 13.08 33.17 -37.32
CA VAL A 7 12.96 31.71 -37.50
C VAL A 7 12.48 31.14 -36.17
N VAL A 8 11.22 30.71 -36.11
CA VAL A 8 10.70 29.92 -35.00
C VAL A 8 11.31 28.53 -35.11
N ALA A 9 12.27 28.22 -34.25
CA ALA A 9 12.75 26.86 -34.06
C ALA A 9 11.60 26.04 -33.44
N ALA A 10 11.09 25.07 -34.19
CA ALA A 10 10.18 24.06 -33.66
C ALA A 10 10.88 23.37 -32.47
N SER A 11 10.26 23.41 -31.30
CA SER A 11 10.70 22.66 -30.14
C SER A 11 10.64 21.17 -30.48
N VAL A 12 11.81 20.58 -30.69
CA VAL A 12 11.96 19.12 -30.77
C VAL A 12 11.44 18.57 -29.45
N GLY A 13 10.34 17.82 -29.49
CA GLY A 13 9.79 17.17 -28.31
C GLY A 13 10.89 16.38 -27.62
N THR A 14 11.14 16.69 -26.35
CA THR A 14 12.09 15.91 -25.54
C THR A 14 11.59 14.47 -25.54
N ALA A 15 12.35 13.57 -26.17
CA ALA A 15 12.09 12.15 -26.07
C ALA A 15 11.94 11.79 -24.59
N SER A 16 10.82 11.17 -24.22
CA SER A 16 10.63 10.65 -22.87
C SER A 16 11.82 9.76 -22.55
N ALA A 17 12.42 9.94 -21.37
CA ALA A 17 13.50 9.05 -20.93
C ALA A 17 13.02 7.60 -21.01
N ALA A 18 13.90 6.70 -21.44
CA ALA A 18 13.56 5.28 -21.47
C ALA A 18 13.21 4.79 -20.06
N PRO A 19 12.21 3.90 -19.90
CA PRO A 19 11.88 3.32 -18.60
C PRO A 19 13.09 2.65 -17.95
N THR A 20 13.23 2.80 -16.63
CA THR A 20 14.35 2.24 -15.87
C THR A 20 13.88 1.46 -14.65
N THR A 21 14.61 0.43 -14.28
CA THR A 21 14.42 -0.39 -13.09
C THR A 21 15.62 -0.21 -12.16
N GLU A 22 15.33 0.16 -10.92
CA GLU A 22 16.32 0.42 -9.88
C GLU A 22 16.11 -0.49 -8.68
N LEU A 23 17.19 -1.03 -8.12
CA LEU A 23 17.19 -1.67 -6.80
C LEU A 23 17.08 -0.60 -5.70
N ILE A 24 16.03 -0.68 -4.89
CA ILE A 24 15.76 0.23 -3.76
C ILE A 24 16.37 -0.28 -2.46
N SER A 25 16.27 -1.59 -2.18
CA SER A 25 16.85 -2.23 -0.99
C SER A 25 18.36 -2.44 -1.13
N LYS A 26 19.09 -1.34 -1.24
CA LYS A 26 20.57 -1.27 -1.27
C LYS A 26 21.08 -0.24 -0.26
N ASN A 27 22.27 -0.46 0.28
CA ASN A 27 22.92 0.47 1.21
C ASN A 27 23.47 1.72 0.48
N GLN A 28 24.09 2.64 1.24
CA GLN A 28 24.62 3.90 0.69
C GLN A 28 25.77 3.70 -0.32
N ALA A 29 26.53 2.61 -0.21
CA ALA A 29 27.54 2.21 -1.19
C ALA A 29 26.95 1.56 -2.45
N GLY A 30 25.62 1.44 -2.51
CA GLY A 30 24.88 0.84 -3.60
C GLY A 30 24.82 -0.68 -3.56
N GLN A 31 25.33 -1.34 -2.51
CA GLN A 31 25.31 -2.79 -2.39
C GLN A 31 23.92 -3.29 -1.95
N PRO A 32 23.46 -4.45 -2.43
CA PRO A 32 22.14 -4.99 -2.09
C PRO A 32 22.05 -5.37 -0.62
N GLY A 33 20.84 -5.32 -0.06
CA GLY A 33 20.55 -5.90 1.24
C GLY A 33 20.83 -7.41 1.24
N ASN A 34 21.56 -7.91 2.23
CA ASN A 34 21.92 -9.33 2.39
C ASN A 34 20.81 -10.17 3.07
N GLY A 35 19.58 -9.68 3.08
CA GLY A 35 18.40 -10.31 3.66
C GLY A 35 17.15 -9.93 2.88
N HIS A 36 16.01 -10.49 3.27
CA HIS A 36 14.76 -10.26 2.56
C HIS A 36 14.21 -8.86 2.85
N SER A 37 13.72 -8.18 1.81
CA SER A 37 13.00 -6.93 1.89
C SER A 37 11.59 -7.08 1.33
N PHE A 38 10.58 -6.61 2.07
CA PHE A 38 9.17 -6.88 1.83
C PHE A 38 8.28 -5.64 1.98
N PHE A 39 7.06 -5.76 1.46
CA PHE A 39 5.93 -4.84 1.68
C PHE A 39 6.29 -3.37 1.43
N PRO A 40 6.69 -3.01 0.20
CA PRO A 40 7.03 -1.63 -0.08
C PRO A 40 5.78 -0.75 -0.12
N SER A 41 5.94 0.51 0.26
CA SER A 41 4.97 1.59 0.01
C SER A 41 5.69 2.80 -0.57
N VAL A 42 5.03 3.50 -1.50
CA VAL A 42 5.58 4.68 -2.19
C VAL A 42 4.72 5.91 -1.93
N SER A 43 5.34 7.08 -1.76
CA SER A 43 4.63 8.35 -1.70
C SER A 43 3.99 8.71 -3.05
N ILE A 44 2.96 9.57 -3.01
CA ILE A 44 2.19 10.02 -4.19
C ILE A 44 3.08 10.51 -5.33
N ASP A 45 4.14 11.25 -4.99
CA ASP A 45 5.12 11.82 -5.94
C ASP A 45 6.24 10.84 -6.33
N GLY A 46 6.24 9.63 -5.78
CA GLY A 46 7.27 8.62 -6.04
C GLY A 46 8.59 8.86 -5.30
N ARG A 47 8.71 9.89 -4.45
CA ARG A 47 9.98 10.29 -3.82
C ARG A 47 10.39 9.39 -2.66
N PHE A 48 9.47 9.10 -1.75
CA PHE A 48 9.74 8.34 -0.54
C PHE A 48 9.26 6.90 -0.73
N ILE A 49 10.15 5.95 -0.45
CA ILE A 49 9.81 4.52 -0.46
C ILE A 49 10.13 3.96 0.90
N VAL A 50 9.12 3.39 1.56
CA VAL A 50 9.31 2.62 2.80
C VAL A 50 9.20 1.15 2.52
N PHE A 51 9.98 0.35 3.23
CA PHE A 51 9.95 -1.11 3.14
C PHE A 51 10.49 -1.72 4.43
N ARG A 52 10.13 -2.97 4.67
CA ARG A 52 10.67 -3.73 5.80
C ARG A 52 11.82 -4.60 5.32
N SER A 53 12.88 -4.77 6.11
CA SER A 53 13.99 -5.66 5.77
C SER A 53 14.51 -6.49 6.94
N THR A 54 15.05 -7.67 6.64
CA THR A 54 15.87 -8.49 7.55
C THR A 54 17.37 -8.31 7.29
N ALA A 55 17.76 -7.41 6.39
CA ALA A 55 19.15 -7.26 5.97
C ALA A 55 20.01 -6.56 7.03
N GLY A 56 21.14 -7.18 7.36
CA GLY A 56 22.12 -6.68 8.34
C GLY A 56 23.11 -5.64 7.81
N ASN A 57 23.06 -5.33 6.51
CA ASN A 57 24.05 -4.49 5.84
C ASN A 57 23.48 -3.22 5.17
N LEU A 58 22.20 -2.91 5.40
CA LEU A 58 21.54 -1.75 4.79
C LEU A 58 21.97 -0.43 5.45
N VAL A 59 22.02 -0.41 6.78
CA VAL A 59 22.45 0.74 7.59
C VAL A 59 23.38 0.22 8.70
N PRO A 60 24.58 0.79 8.91
CA PRO A 60 25.49 0.35 9.97
C PRO A 60 24.86 0.42 11.37
N GLY A 61 25.10 -0.59 12.20
CA GLY A 61 24.54 -0.67 13.56
C GLY A 61 23.11 -1.23 13.63
N HIS A 62 22.50 -1.54 12.49
CA HIS A 62 21.14 -2.05 12.36
C HIS A 62 21.09 -3.49 11.81
N GLY A 63 19.91 -4.11 11.85
CA GLY A 63 19.61 -5.41 11.22
C GLY A 63 19.71 -6.63 12.14
N ALA A 64 19.81 -6.43 13.46
CA ALA A 64 19.64 -7.51 14.44
C ALA A 64 18.18 -7.97 14.57
N VAL A 65 17.24 -7.09 14.23
CA VAL A 65 15.80 -7.36 14.14
C VAL A 65 15.28 -7.02 12.75
N ARG A 66 13.99 -7.28 12.52
CA ARG A 66 13.34 -6.86 11.27
C ARG A 66 12.98 -5.40 11.46
N GLU A 67 13.41 -4.55 10.55
CA GLU A 67 13.29 -3.09 10.70
C GLU A 67 12.60 -2.48 9.49
N VAL A 68 12.05 -1.28 9.68
CA VAL A 68 11.47 -0.48 8.62
C VAL A 68 12.49 0.55 8.17
N TYR A 69 12.72 0.60 6.87
CA TYR A 69 13.62 1.52 6.21
C TYR A 69 12.84 2.50 5.36
N LEU A 70 13.35 3.73 5.28
CA LEU A 70 12.88 4.74 4.34
C LEU A 70 14.02 5.12 3.40
N ARG A 71 13.73 5.13 2.11
CA ARG A 71 14.59 5.67 1.05
C ARG A 71 13.99 7.00 0.57
N ASP A 72 14.75 8.07 0.72
CA ASP A 72 14.48 9.32 0.01
C ASP A 72 15.26 9.32 -1.31
N ARG A 73 14.53 9.48 -2.41
CA ARG A 73 15.09 9.42 -3.77
C ARG A 73 15.72 10.74 -4.24
N VAL A 74 15.75 11.78 -3.41
CA VAL A 74 16.58 12.96 -3.70
C VAL A 74 18.05 12.59 -3.55
N PHE A 75 18.86 12.97 -4.53
CA PHE A 75 20.30 12.69 -4.54
C PHE A 75 20.97 13.11 -3.22
N GLY A 76 21.70 12.18 -2.60
CA GLY A 76 22.39 12.41 -1.31
C GLY A 76 21.54 12.23 -0.05
N SER A 77 20.22 12.00 -0.16
CA SER A 77 19.30 11.90 1.00
C SER A 77 19.30 10.53 1.68
N GLY A 78 19.90 9.51 1.06
CA GLY A 78 20.27 8.25 1.72
C GLY A 78 19.14 7.28 2.05
N LEU A 79 19.50 6.24 2.80
CA LEU A 79 18.61 5.24 3.38
C LEU A 79 18.67 5.39 4.91
N GLU A 80 17.53 5.43 5.57
CA GLU A 80 17.45 5.52 7.03
C GLU A 80 16.54 4.44 7.62
N VAL A 81 16.73 4.13 8.90
CA VAL A 81 15.82 3.27 9.67
C VAL A 81 14.80 4.13 10.39
N VAL A 82 13.52 3.84 10.21
CA VAL A 82 12.41 4.62 10.80
C VAL A 82 11.74 3.93 11.98
N SER A 83 11.99 2.63 12.16
CA SER A 83 11.56 1.85 13.34
C SER A 83 12.55 1.98 14.50
N VAL A 84 12.77 3.21 14.97
CA VAL A 84 13.71 3.55 16.06
C VAL A 84 13.02 4.42 17.11
N ALA A 85 13.57 4.48 18.32
CA ALA A 85 13.11 5.41 19.35
C ALA A 85 13.48 6.87 19.01
N ASP A 86 13.04 7.82 19.83
CA ASP A 86 13.30 9.26 19.65
C ASP A 86 14.80 9.60 19.57
N ASP A 87 15.60 8.94 20.40
CA ASP A 87 17.05 9.11 20.47
C ASP A 87 17.81 8.36 19.35
N GLY A 88 17.08 7.68 18.46
CA GLY A 88 17.63 6.86 17.38
C GLY A 88 18.08 5.47 17.80
N SER A 89 17.83 5.06 19.06
CA SER A 89 18.16 3.70 19.49
C SER A 89 17.36 2.64 18.73
N VAL A 90 18.02 1.51 18.48
CA VAL A 90 17.49 0.38 17.72
C VAL A 90 16.37 -0.30 18.50
N SER A 91 15.31 -0.71 17.78
CA SER A 91 14.23 -1.53 18.33
C SER A 91 14.76 -2.86 18.89
N ASN A 92 14.30 -3.26 20.06
CA ASN A 92 14.58 -4.58 20.65
C ASN A 92 13.61 -5.68 20.16
N GLY A 93 12.67 -5.33 19.27
CA GLY A 93 11.68 -6.24 18.71
C GLY A 93 11.52 -6.09 17.20
N HIS A 94 11.00 -7.13 16.56
CA HIS A 94 10.78 -7.13 15.12
C HIS A 94 9.63 -6.20 14.73
N SER A 95 9.85 -5.38 13.70
CA SER A 95 8.79 -4.72 12.95
C SER A 95 7.98 -5.73 12.14
N GLY A 96 6.67 -5.50 11.98
CA GLY A 96 5.77 -6.38 11.26
C GLY A 96 5.72 -6.13 9.76
N ASN A 97 4.54 -6.26 9.16
CA ASN A 97 4.41 -6.42 7.71
C ASN A 97 4.15 -5.09 6.98
N ILE A 98 2.99 -4.47 7.20
CA ILE A 98 2.56 -3.30 6.43
C ILE A 98 3.22 -2.05 6.99
N THR A 99 3.77 -1.24 6.09
CA THR A 99 4.29 0.10 6.40
C THR A 99 3.74 1.09 5.38
N SER A 100 3.49 2.33 5.81
CA SER A 100 2.98 3.37 4.93
C SER A 100 3.68 4.69 5.18
N VAL A 101 3.81 5.50 4.14
CA VAL A 101 4.48 6.80 4.18
C VAL A 101 3.57 7.88 3.61
N SER A 102 3.43 8.98 4.35
CA SER A 102 2.72 10.17 3.86
C SER A 102 3.40 10.80 2.64
N GLN A 103 2.66 11.59 1.87
CA GLN A 103 3.19 12.31 0.69
C GLN A 103 4.46 13.13 1.00
N SER A 104 4.51 13.80 2.16
CA SER A 104 5.65 14.62 2.55
C SER A 104 6.86 13.81 2.99
N GLY A 105 6.72 12.48 3.14
CA GLY A 105 7.69 11.63 3.81
C GLY A 105 7.79 11.88 5.31
N ARG A 106 7.06 12.86 5.88
CA ARG A 106 7.19 13.24 7.30
C ARG A 106 6.66 12.17 8.24
N TYR A 107 5.61 11.48 7.84
CA TYR A 107 4.92 10.51 8.67
C TYR A 107 5.06 9.11 8.09
N VAL A 108 5.55 8.17 8.91
CA VAL A 108 5.64 6.74 8.57
C VAL A 108 4.93 5.92 9.64
N SER A 109 3.89 5.19 9.26
CA SER A 109 3.20 4.26 10.16
C SER A 109 3.78 2.86 10.02
N PHE A 110 4.03 2.19 11.14
CA PHE A 110 4.52 0.81 11.17
C PHE A 110 4.07 0.13 12.45
N ASP A 111 4.14 -1.20 12.50
CA ASP A 111 3.96 -1.96 13.74
C ASP A 111 5.24 -2.69 14.16
N SER A 112 5.41 -2.90 15.46
CA SER A 112 6.61 -3.51 16.04
C SER A 112 6.33 -4.22 17.35
N LEU A 113 7.10 -5.28 17.65
CA LEU A 113 7.23 -5.91 18.97
C LEU A 113 8.20 -5.16 19.91
N GLY A 114 8.73 -4.01 19.47
CA GLY A 114 9.77 -3.27 20.15
C GLY A 114 9.27 -2.48 21.34
N SER A 115 9.37 -3.06 22.54
CA SER A 115 9.02 -2.42 23.82
C SER A 115 9.85 -1.19 24.20
N ASN A 116 10.96 -0.93 23.50
CA ASN A 116 11.83 0.23 23.76
C ASN A 116 11.64 1.38 22.77
N LEU A 117 10.69 1.29 21.83
CA LEU A 117 10.43 2.37 20.87
C LEU A 117 9.80 3.60 21.52
N VAL A 118 8.98 3.39 22.56
CA VAL A 118 8.37 4.45 23.37
C VAL A 118 8.40 4.05 24.85
N PRO A 119 8.45 5.02 25.79
CA PRO A 119 8.27 4.73 27.21
C PRO A 119 6.87 4.17 27.51
N GLY A 120 6.79 3.24 28.46
CA GLY A 120 5.50 2.68 28.91
C GLY A 120 4.87 1.69 27.92
N ASP A 121 5.66 1.10 27.03
CA ASP A 121 5.28 -0.08 26.28
C ASP A 121 5.54 -1.34 27.13
N THR A 122 4.45 -2.01 27.52
CA THR A 122 4.47 -3.05 28.55
C THR A 122 3.63 -4.27 28.22
N ASN A 123 2.80 -4.21 27.17
CA ASN A 123 1.87 -5.26 26.78
C ASN A 123 2.55 -6.48 26.11
N LYS A 124 3.83 -6.38 25.74
CA LYS A 124 4.65 -7.44 25.12
C LYS A 124 4.06 -8.02 23.83
N THR A 125 3.35 -7.20 23.05
CA THR A 125 2.75 -7.62 21.79
C THR A 125 3.12 -6.65 20.66
N PHE A 126 2.56 -6.83 19.47
CA PHE A 126 2.72 -5.85 18.41
C PHE A 126 1.93 -4.60 18.76
N ASP A 127 2.57 -3.45 18.62
CA ASP A 127 1.91 -2.16 18.71
C ASP A 127 2.06 -1.42 17.40
N ALA A 128 1.03 -0.65 17.05
CA ALA A 128 1.08 0.29 15.94
C ALA A 128 1.72 1.61 16.40
N PHE A 129 2.69 2.09 15.63
CA PHE A 129 3.48 3.29 15.87
C PHE A 129 3.41 4.26 14.67
N LEU A 130 3.75 5.52 14.96
CA LEU A 130 3.98 6.56 13.97
C LEU A 130 5.37 7.17 14.21
N ARG A 131 6.25 7.07 13.21
CA ARG A 131 7.47 7.88 13.15
C ARG A 131 7.16 9.22 12.49
N ILE A 132 7.41 10.29 13.24
CA ILE A 132 7.38 11.68 12.79
C ILE A 132 8.81 12.10 12.51
N ARG A 133 9.12 12.36 11.24
CA ARG A 133 10.42 12.82 10.77
C ARG A 133 10.51 14.35 10.83
N GLY A 134 11.72 14.86 10.83
CA GLY A 134 12.01 16.30 10.91
C GLY A 134 13.26 16.59 11.74
N PRO A 135 13.54 17.86 12.04
CA PRO A 135 14.72 18.26 12.83
C PRO A 135 14.76 17.67 14.25
N ALA A 136 13.59 17.45 14.84
CA ALA A 136 13.39 16.74 16.10
C ALA A 136 12.47 15.54 15.82
N PRO A 137 13.03 14.40 15.39
CA PRO A 137 12.22 13.25 15.05
C PRO A 137 11.62 12.63 16.33
N HIS A 138 10.43 12.04 16.20
CA HIS A 138 9.68 11.48 17.31
C HIS A 138 8.96 10.20 16.88
N THR A 139 8.90 9.21 17.76
CA THR A 139 8.13 7.98 17.62
C THR A 139 7.05 7.97 18.69
N GLU A 140 5.79 7.80 18.27
CA GLU A 140 4.66 7.67 19.18
C GLU A 140 3.91 6.36 18.92
N ARG A 141 3.37 5.76 19.98
CA ARG A 141 2.42 4.65 19.87
C ARG A 141 1.03 5.20 19.57
N VAL A 142 0.41 4.70 18.50
CA VAL A 142 -0.94 5.11 18.07
C VAL A 142 -2.04 4.13 18.47
N SER A 143 -1.65 2.90 18.81
CA SER A 143 -2.52 1.84 19.36
C SER A 143 -2.82 2.09 20.85
N ILE A 144 -3.43 3.24 21.12
CA ILE A 144 -3.82 3.68 22.46
C ILE A 144 -5.30 4.02 22.48
N ALA A 145 -5.97 3.76 23.59
CA ALA A 145 -7.36 4.14 23.79
C ALA A 145 -7.51 5.67 23.93
N THR A 146 -8.73 6.18 23.81
CA THR A 146 -9.03 7.62 24.04
C THR A 146 -8.56 8.10 25.43
N GLY A 147 -8.63 7.25 26.46
CA GLY A 147 -8.14 7.54 27.80
C GLY A 147 -6.61 7.45 27.99
N GLY A 148 -5.86 7.13 26.93
CA GLY A 148 -4.40 7.01 26.96
C GLY A 148 -3.87 5.64 27.39
N THR A 149 -4.74 4.69 27.71
CA THR A 149 -4.32 3.31 28.04
C THR A 149 -3.82 2.58 26.81
N GLU A 150 -2.73 1.84 26.97
CA GLU A 150 -2.17 0.92 25.98
C GLU A 150 -3.20 -0.13 25.54
N ALA A 151 -3.15 -0.51 24.26
CA ALA A 151 -3.90 -1.65 23.74
C ALA A 151 -3.52 -2.95 24.49
N ASN A 152 -4.51 -3.72 24.92
CA ASN A 152 -4.28 -4.99 25.63
C ASN A 152 -4.14 -6.21 24.69
N GLY A 153 -3.95 -5.99 23.40
CA GLY A 153 -3.83 -7.01 22.36
C GLY A 153 -3.00 -6.49 21.17
N PRO A 154 -2.52 -7.39 20.28
CA PRO A 154 -1.72 -7.00 19.13
C PRO A 154 -2.43 -5.98 18.25
N SER A 155 -1.66 -5.01 17.75
CA SER A 155 -2.11 -3.94 16.88
C SER A 155 -1.15 -3.77 15.70
N PHE A 156 -1.70 -3.64 14.49
CA PHE A 156 -0.95 -3.63 13.23
C PHE A 156 -1.25 -2.36 12.43
N ALA A 157 -0.22 -1.64 11.98
CA ALA A 157 -0.42 -0.41 11.22
C ALA A 157 -1.05 -0.71 9.84
N GLN A 158 -1.92 0.17 9.37
CA GLN A 158 -2.61 0.02 8.07
C GLN A 158 -2.44 1.27 7.19
N GLY A 159 -2.29 2.47 7.77
CA GLY A 159 -2.08 3.68 6.97
C GLY A 159 -2.02 4.97 7.78
N VAL A 160 -1.61 6.06 7.14
CA VAL A 160 -1.57 7.41 7.73
C VAL A 160 -2.07 8.47 6.74
N SER A 161 -2.81 9.47 7.22
CA SER A 161 -3.19 10.64 6.41
C SER A 161 -1.97 11.50 6.03
N GLY A 162 -2.10 12.30 4.97
CA GLY A 162 -1.00 13.12 4.44
C GLY A 162 -0.46 14.15 5.43
N ASP A 163 -1.31 14.66 6.31
CA ASP A 163 -0.97 15.57 7.40
C ASP A 163 -0.52 14.85 8.69
N GLY A 164 -0.58 13.52 8.69
CA GLY A 164 -0.23 12.68 9.84
C GLY A 164 -1.25 12.69 10.96
N ARG A 165 -2.43 13.32 10.82
CA ARG A 165 -3.42 13.43 11.91
C ARG A 165 -4.15 12.13 12.19
N PHE A 166 -4.50 11.38 11.15
CA PHE A 166 -5.26 10.14 11.26
C PHE A 166 -4.35 8.96 10.98
N VAL A 167 -4.26 8.04 11.94
CA VAL A 167 -3.51 6.79 11.77
C VAL A 167 -4.46 5.61 11.89
N LEU A 168 -4.55 4.83 10.81
CA LEU A 168 -5.38 3.63 10.71
C LEU A 168 -4.56 2.42 11.16
N PHE A 169 -5.14 1.60 12.01
CA PHE A 169 -4.53 0.36 12.49
C PHE A 169 -5.60 -0.71 12.73
N ALA A 170 -5.22 -1.97 12.57
CA ALA A 170 -6.01 -3.13 12.96
C ALA A 170 -5.63 -3.54 14.39
N SER A 171 -6.55 -4.09 15.18
CA SER A 171 -6.22 -4.55 16.54
C SER A 171 -7.16 -5.64 17.04
N ASP A 172 -6.60 -6.57 17.81
CA ASP A 172 -7.34 -7.58 18.60
C ASP A 172 -7.63 -7.09 20.03
N ALA A 173 -7.29 -5.83 20.33
CA ALA A 173 -7.43 -5.27 21.66
C ALA A 173 -8.89 -4.96 22.01
N THR A 174 -9.28 -5.32 23.23
CA THR A 174 -10.65 -5.18 23.74
C THR A 174 -10.92 -3.83 24.39
N ASN A 175 -9.88 -3.01 24.59
CA ASN A 175 -9.92 -1.81 25.43
C ASN A 175 -9.69 -0.48 24.67
N LEU A 176 -9.73 -0.47 23.34
CA LEU A 176 -9.42 0.72 22.53
C LEU A 176 -10.56 1.76 22.47
N VAL A 177 -11.81 1.34 22.64
CA VAL A 177 -13.00 2.20 22.58
C VAL A 177 -13.81 2.18 23.89
N PRO A 178 -14.42 3.31 24.31
CA PRO A 178 -15.29 3.36 25.49
C PRO A 178 -16.60 2.56 25.30
N ASN A 179 -17.30 2.26 26.41
CA ASN A 179 -18.70 1.81 26.43
C ASN A 179 -19.04 0.56 25.61
N GLY A 180 -18.35 -0.55 25.88
CA GLY A 180 -18.71 -1.87 25.34
C GLY A 180 -17.53 -2.72 24.90
N GLY A 181 -16.33 -2.13 24.80
CA GLY A 181 -15.13 -2.83 24.41
C GLY A 181 -15.26 -3.53 23.06
N ASP A 182 -14.46 -4.57 22.87
CA ASP A 182 -14.66 -5.53 21.80
C ASP A 182 -15.63 -6.64 22.25
N THR A 183 -16.80 -6.70 21.60
CA THR A 183 -17.83 -7.70 21.87
C THR A 183 -17.79 -8.90 20.91
N ASN A 184 -17.09 -8.79 19.78
CA ASN A 184 -17.02 -9.83 18.75
C ASN A 184 -15.76 -10.70 18.88
N LYS A 185 -14.73 -10.23 19.62
CA LYS A 185 -13.46 -10.93 19.88
C LYS A 185 -12.69 -11.29 18.60
N VAL A 186 -12.79 -10.45 17.59
CA VAL A 186 -12.06 -10.58 16.32
C VAL A 186 -11.38 -9.27 15.98
N THR A 187 -10.40 -9.31 15.07
CA THR A 187 -9.65 -8.13 14.66
C THR A 187 -10.56 -7.05 14.10
N ASP A 188 -10.53 -5.87 14.72
CA ASP A 188 -11.24 -4.68 14.28
C ASP A 188 -10.28 -3.63 13.70
N LEU A 189 -10.83 -2.68 12.95
CA LEU A 189 -10.11 -1.52 12.45
C LEU A 189 -10.38 -0.29 13.31
N PHE A 190 -9.34 0.47 13.60
CA PHE A 190 -9.40 1.67 14.42
C PHE A 190 -8.66 2.82 13.75
N VAL A 191 -9.15 4.04 13.97
CA VAL A 191 -8.45 5.27 13.62
C VAL A 191 -8.11 6.03 14.89
N ARG A 192 -6.82 6.36 15.02
CA ARG A 192 -6.34 7.34 15.99
C ARG A 192 -6.43 8.74 15.38
N ASP A 193 -7.28 9.60 15.91
CA ASP A 193 -7.22 11.04 15.67
C ASP A 193 -6.25 11.67 16.68
N ARG A 194 -5.08 12.05 16.20
CA ARG A 194 -4.01 12.60 17.04
C ARG A 194 -4.29 14.01 17.54
N ALA A 195 -5.11 14.79 16.82
CA ALA A 195 -5.44 16.15 17.22
C ALA A 195 -6.37 16.16 18.44
N TYR A 196 -7.36 15.27 18.45
CA TYR A 196 -8.32 15.14 19.56
C TYR A 196 -7.97 14.04 20.56
N ARG A 197 -6.91 13.26 20.31
CA ARG A 197 -6.50 12.10 21.12
C ARG A 197 -7.62 11.09 21.30
N MET A 198 -8.39 10.86 20.24
CA MET A 198 -9.50 9.92 20.23
C MET A 198 -9.18 8.69 19.37
N THR A 199 -9.68 7.54 19.80
CA THR A 199 -9.61 6.29 19.04
C THR A 199 -11.02 5.83 18.74
N LEU A 200 -11.31 5.59 17.47
CA LEU A 200 -12.64 5.25 16.96
C LEU A 200 -12.57 3.93 16.17
N ARG A 201 -13.51 3.02 16.41
CA ARG A 201 -13.68 1.81 15.59
C ARG A 201 -14.28 2.18 14.24
N VAL A 202 -13.73 1.62 13.16
CA VAL A 202 -14.07 1.93 11.77
C VAL A 202 -15.15 0.98 11.24
N ASN A 203 -14.98 -0.32 11.44
CA ASN A 203 -15.88 -1.39 10.99
C ASN A 203 -17.08 -1.52 11.93
N VAL A 204 -17.91 -0.47 11.96
CA VAL A 204 -19.22 -0.45 12.61
C VAL A 204 -20.31 -0.18 11.58
N SER A 205 -21.53 -0.64 11.81
CA SER A 205 -22.70 -0.35 10.97
C SER A 205 -23.07 1.14 10.97
N SER A 206 -24.06 1.53 10.17
CA SER A 206 -24.59 2.90 10.14
C SER A 206 -25.23 3.33 11.46
N THR A 207 -25.64 2.40 12.33
CA THR A 207 -26.16 2.68 13.67
C THR A 207 -25.09 2.66 14.76
N GLY A 208 -23.83 2.37 14.39
CA GLY A 208 -22.71 2.27 15.32
C GLY A 208 -22.54 0.88 15.94
N GLU A 209 -23.31 -0.12 15.50
CA GLU A 209 -23.13 -1.51 15.95
C GLU A 209 -21.80 -2.07 15.45
N GLN A 210 -21.07 -2.78 16.32
CA GLN A 210 -19.83 -3.45 15.93
C GLN A 210 -20.11 -4.49 14.83
N ALA A 211 -19.20 -4.59 13.85
CA ALA A 211 -19.24 -5.67 12.88
C ALA A 211 -19.29 -7.03 13.58
N ASN A 212 -20.03 -7.99 13.04
CA ASN A 212 -20.11 -9.35 13.58
C ASN A 212 -18.96 -10.26 13.10
N ASN A 213 -17.96 -9.70 12.42
CA ASN A 213 -16.78 -10.41 11.94
C ASN A 213 -15.58 -9.43 11.75
N TYR A 214 -14.40 -9.97 11.45
CA TYR A 214 -13.17 -9.19 11.37
C TYR A 214 -13.17 -8.21 10.19
N ALA A 215 -12.24 -7.26 10.21
CA ALA A 215 -11.92 -6.43 9.05
C ALA A 215 -10.40 -6.38 8.83
N ALA A 216 -9.99 -6.34 7.55
CA ALA A 216 -8.59 -6.43 7.15
C ALA A 216 -8.30 -5.65 5.86
N ASP A 217 -7.02 -5.61 5.45
CA ASP A 217 -6.50 -4.98 4.22
C ASP A 217 -7.05 -3.56 4.02
N ALA A 218 -6.86 -2.71 5.03
CA ALA A 218 -7.50 -1.42 5.09
C ALA A 218 -6.59 -0.29 4.62
N HIS A 219 -7.15 0.69 3.91
CA HIS A 219 -6.43 1.86 3.41
C HIS A 219 -7.16 3.14 3.76
N ILE A 220 -6.41 4.19 4.10
CA ILE A 220 -6.93 5.54 4.37
C ILE A 220 -6.43 6.52 3.32
N THR A 221 -7.32 7.39 2.84
CA THR A 221 -6.96 8.46 1.89
C THR A 221 -6.07 9.53 2.52
N PRO A 222 -5.28 10.31 1.76
CA PRO A 222 -4.41 11.36 2.31
C PRO A 222 -5.16 12.44 3.09
N SER A 223 -6.41 12.72 2.74
CA SER A 223 -7.28 13.63 3.52
C SER A 223 -7.71 13.05 4.87
N GLY A 224 -7.50 11.75 5.08
CA GLY A 224 -8.05 10.98 6.17
C GLY A 224 -9.53 10.65 6.02
N ARG A 225 -10.25 11.20 5.03
CA ARG A 225 -11.72 11.13 4.97
C ARG A 225 -12.25 9.73 4.71
N TYR A 226 -11.78 9.09 3.65
CA TYR A 226 -12.28 7.78 3.24
C TYR A 226 -11.35 6.67 3.72
N ILE A 227 -11.97 5.59 4.19
CA ILE A 227 -11.30 4.35 4.56
C ILE A 227 -11.96 3.21 3.79
N VAL A 228 -11.18 2.44 3.06
CA VAL A 228 -11.64 1.22 2.39
C VAL A 228 -11.05 0.00 3.10
N TYR A 229 -11.80 -1.09 3.19
CA TYR A 229 -11.37 -2.33 3.85
C TYR A 229 -12.16 -3.53 3.34
N ARG A 230 -11.68 -4.75 3.58
CA ARG A 230 -12.47 -5.97 3.38
C ARG A 230 -13.04 -6.50 4.69
N SER A 231 -14.21 -7.14 4.63
CA SER A 231 -14.80 -7.83 5.78
C SER A 231 -15.82 -8.89 5.34
N PRO A 232 -15.88 -10.06 6.01
CA PRO A 232 -16.99 -11.01 5.90
C PRO A 232 -18.21 -10.66 6.78
N ALA A 233 -18.23 -9.49 7.42
CA ALA A 233 -19.31 -9.11 8.32
C ALA A 233 -20.62 -8.81 7.57
N THR A 234 -21.71 -9.45 8.00
CA THR A 234 -23.02 -9.35 7.34
C THR A 234 -23.88 -8.19 7.85
N ASN A 235 -23.41 -7.46 8.87
CA ASN A 235 -24.17 -6.38 9.51
C ASN A 235 -23.59 -4.97 9.27
N LEU A 236 -22.61 -4.81 8.38
CA LEU A 236 -22.01 -3.51 8.07
C LEU A 236 -22.96 -2.63 7.23
N VAL A 237 -23.67 -3.23 6.28
CA VAL A 237 -24.69 -2.55 5.46
C VAL A 237 -25.96 -3.41 5.41
N PRO A 238 -27.15 -2.80 5.29
CA PRO A 238 -28.38 -3.56 5.11
C PRO A 238 -28.33 -4.45 3.85
N GLY A 239 -28.92 -5.64 3.96
CA GLY A 239 -29.06 -6.55 2.83
C GLY A 239 -27.77 -7.25 2.43
N ASP A 240 -26.77 -7.36 3.31
CA ASP A 240 -25.66 -8.29 3.11
C ASP A 240 -26.12 -9.75 3.17
N THR A 241 -26.07 -10.45 2.03
CA THR A 241 -26.71 -11.77 1.89
C THR A 241 -25.90 -12.78 1.06
N ASN A 242 -24.79 -12.37 0.45
CA ASN A 242 -24.01 -13.24 -0.43
C ASN A 242 -23.13 -14.25 0.34
N GLY A 243 -22.91 -14.03 1.64
CA GLY A 243 -22.06 -14.89 2.48
C GLY A 243 -20.57 -14.85 2.06
N ALA A 244 -20.17 -13.82 1.32
CA ALA A 244 -18.80 -13.62 0.85
C ALA A 244 -18.11 -12.48 1.61
N GLU A 245 -16.78 -12.43 1.54
CA GLU A 245 -16.07 -11.22 1.96
C GLU A 245 -16.32 -10.09 0.97
N ASP A 246 -16.70 -8.93 1.49
CA ASP A 246 -16.97 -7.76 0.68
C ASP A 246 -15.97 -6.63 0.96
N VAL A 247 -15.83 -5.75 -0.02
CA VAL A 247 -15.11 -4.49 0.14
C VAL A 247 -16.09 -3.42 0.56
N PHE A 248 -15.77 -2.72 1.65
CA PHE A 248 -16.55 -1.62 2.18
C PHE A 248 -15.76 -0.32 2.18
N LEU A 249 -16.46 0.79 2.06
CA LEU A 249 -15.91 2.14 2.24
C LEU A 249 -16.69 2.89 3.31
N ARG A 250 -15.95 3.49 4.26
CA ARG A 250 -16.46 4.37 5.30
C ARG A 250 -16.05 5.81 5.01
N ASP A 251 -17.02 6.72 4.99
CA ASP A 251 -16.77 8.16 5.01
C ASP A 251 -16.71 8.66 6.45
N ARG A 252 -15.54 9.11 6.91
CA ARG A 252 -15.38 9.63 8.27
C ARG A 252 -16.11 10.96 8.51
N ASN A 253 -16.42 11.71 7.46
CA ASN A 253 -17.21 12.95 7.58
C ASN A 253 -18.72 12.68 7.59
N ASN A 254 -19.14 11.48 7.15
CA ASN A 254 -20.52 11.03 7.21
C ASN A 254 -20.56 9.62 7.81
N ILE A 255 -20.40 9.54 9.13
CA ILE A 255 -20.20 8.26 9.83
C ILE A 255 -21.40 7.29 9.73
N HIS A 256 -22.56 7.73 9.24
CA HIS A 256 -23.70 6.83 9.00
C HIS A 256 -23.70 6.20 7.59
N GLN A 257 -22.75 6.61 6.73
CA GLN A 257 -22.64 6.13 5.36
C GLN A 257 -21.51 5.11 5.23
N ILE A 258 -21.92 3.86 4.99
CA ILE A 258 -21.03 2.75 4.62
C ILE A 258 -21.50 2.27 3.25
N GLU A 259 -20.56 2.14 2.33
CA GLU A 259 -20.82 1.72 0.96
C GLU A 259 -20.21 0.34 0.75
N ARG A 260 -20.98 -0.63 0.24
CA ARG A 260 -20.40 -1.85 -0.34
C ARG A 260 -19.85 -1.53 -1.73
N ILE A 261 -18.55 -1.66 -1.89
CA ILE A 261 -17.82 -1.38 -3.12
C ILE A 261 -17.84 -2.57 -4.09
N SER A 262 -17.82 -3.80 -3.56
CA SER A 262 -17.85 -5.07 -4.31
C SER A 262 -19.24 -5.37 -4.88
N VAL A 263 -19.73 -4.44 -5.70
CA VAL A 263 -21.01 -4.53 -6.42
C VAL A 263 -20.77 -4.41 -7.93
N ASP A 264 -21.70 -4.92 -8.73
CA ASP A 264 -21.70 -4.69 -10.17
C ASP A 264 -22.20 -3.27 -10.54
N SER A 265 -22.27 -2.96 -11.83
CA SER A 265 -22.74 -1.65 -12.32
C SER A 265 -24.25 -1.41 -12.12
N SER A 266 -25.03 -2.43 -11.75
CA SER A 266 -26.43 -2.27 -11.33
C SER A 266 -26.56 -2.00 -9.83
N GLY A 267 -25.48 -2.18 -9.07
CA GLY A 267 -25.45 -2.09 -7.61
C GLY A 267 -25.74 -3.42 -6.91
N ALA A 268 -25.87 -4.52 -7.64
CA ALA A 268 -26.04 -5.84 -7.05
C ALA A 268 -24.73 -6.36 -6.46
N GLN A 269 -24.81 -7.14 -5.37
CA GLN A 269 -23.66 -7.83 -4.78
C GLN A 269 -22.99 -8.73 -5.81
N LEU A 270 -21.66 -8.73 -5.83
CA LEU A 270 -20.91 -9.77 -6.52
C LEU A 270 -21.03 -11.08 -5.74
N PRO A 271 -21.35 -12.23 -6.38
CA PRO A 271 -21.52 -13.50 -5.67
C PRO A 271 -20.29 -13.96 -4.88
N GLY A 272 -19.09 -13.69 -5.41
CA GLY A 272 -17.82 -13.97 -4.73
C GLY A 272 -17.25 -12.80 -3.94
N GLY A 273 -18.01 -11.70 -3.81
CA GLY A 273 -17.60 -10.49 -3.09
C GLY A 273 -16.34 -9.83 -3.66
N GLY A 274 -15.46 -9.35 -2.79
CA GLY A 274 -14.18 -8.76 -3.16
C GLY A 274 -13.16 -8.65 -2.02
N THR A 275 -11.87 -8.63 -2.37
CA THR A 275 -10.74 -8.54 -1.42
C THR A 275 -9.63 -7.60 -1.93
N GLY A 276 -8.62 -7.35 -1.10
CA GLY A 276 -7.43 -6.57 -1.48
C GLY A 276 -7.73 -5.19 -2.08
N PRO A 277 -8.50 -4.32 -1.39
CA PRO A 277 -8.92 -3.06 -1.95
C PRO A 277 -7.78 -2.02 -2.00
N SER A 278 -7.87 -1.05 -2.92
CA SER A 278 -7.05 0.16 -2.93
C SER A 278 -7.90 1.34 -3.42
N ILE A 279 -7.58 2.58 -3.01
CA ILE A 279 -8.45 3.75 -3.19
C ILE A 279 -7.65 4.97 -3.68
N SER A 280 -8.24 5.76 -4.58
CA SER A 280 -7.66 7.05 -5.03
C SER A 280 -7.73 8.11 -3.93
N GLY A 281 -6.91 9.15 -4.00
CA GLY A 281 -6.79 10.16 -2.95
C GLY A 281 -8.06 10.96 -2.69
N ASP A 282 -8.85 11.18 -3.75
CA ASP A 282 -10.17 11.79 -3.70
C ASP A 282 -11.29 10.81 -3.28
N GLY A 283 -10.95 9.52 -3.15
CA GLY A 283 -11.86 8.43 -2.84
C GLY A 283 -12.82 8.05 -3.95
N ARG A 284 -12.71 8.58 -5.18
CA ARG A 284 -13.65 8.29 -6.27
C ARG A 284 -13.51 6.86 -6.79
N TYR A 285 -12.28 6.40 -6.95
CA TYR A 285 -11.96 5.14 -7.58
C TYR A 285 -11.50 4.15 -6.52
N VAL A 286 -12.02 2.93 -6.58
CA VAL A 286 -11.60 1.84 -5.71
C VAL A 286 -11.31 0.60 -6.54
N THR A 287 -10.10 0.07 -6.46
CA THR A 287 -9.76 -1.25 -7.02
C THR A 287 -10.02 -2.33 -5.99
N PHE A 288 -10.34 -3.54 -6.45
CA PHE A 288 -10.43 -4.74 -5.62
C PHE A 288 -10.20 -5.99 -6.47
N THR A 289 -9.82 -7.09 -5.82
CA THR A 289 -9.80 -8.42 -6.43
C THR A 289 -11.17 -9.07 -6.28
N GLY A 290 -11.75 -9.53 -7.38
CA GLY A 290 -13.01 -10.27 -7.42
C GLY A 290 -12.96 -11.41 -8.43
N PHE A 291 -14.07 -12.12 -8.62
CA PHE A 291 -14.18 -13.20 -9.61
C PHE A 291 -14.83 -12.71 -10.90
N ASP A 292 -14.27 -13.10 -12.05
CA ASP A 292 -14.93 -12.93 -13.34
C ASP A 292 -16.02 -13.99 -13.59
N SER A 293 -16.72 -13.89 -14.73
CA SER A 293 -17.79 -14.84 -15.11
C SER A 293 -17.32 -16.29 -15.32
N HIS A 294 -16.01 -16.54 -15.36
CA HIS A 294 -15.42 -17.86 -15.48
C HIS A 294 -14.86 -18.37 -14.14
N GLY A 295 -15.05 -17.63 -13.05
CA GLY A 295 -14.56 -17.98 -11.72
C GLY A 295 -13.06 -17.73 -11.53
N SER A 296 -12.40 -16.95 -12.40
CA SER A 296 -11.00 -16.56 -12.22
C SER A 296 -10.88 -15.26 -11.45
N MET A 297 -9.89 -15.15 -10.57
CA MET A 297 -9.62 -13.91 -9.84
C MET A 297 -9.07 -12.84 -10.78
N GLN A 298 -9.66 -11.66 -10.75
CA GLN A 298 -9.29 -10.51 -11.57
C GLN A 298 -9.30 -9.22 -10.74
N VAL A 299 -8.65 -8.18 -11.27
CA VAL A 299 -8.68 -6.86 -10.66
C VAL A 299 -9.79 -6.04 -11.31
N PHE A 300 -10.70 -5.55 -10.48
CA PHE A 300 -11.81 -4.67 -10.87
C PHE A 300 -11.58 -3.26 -10.33
N LEU A 301 -12.24 -2.29 -10.96
CA LEU A 301 -12.30 -0.89 -10.55
C LEU A 301 -13.76 -0.47 -10.42
N ARG A 302 -14.15 0.03 -9.25
CA ARG A 302 -15.39 0.76 -9.01
C ARG A 302 -15.14 2.25 -9.18
N ASP A 303 -15.85 2.89 -10.10
CA ASP A 303 -16.02 4.34 -10.11
C ASP A 303 -17.27 4.67 -9.29
N ARG A 304 -17.08 5.23 -8.10
CA ARG A 304 -18.16 5.54 -7.16
C ARG A 304 -19.03 6.70 -7.63
N THR A 305 -18.50 7.59 -8.46
CA THR A 305 -19.26 8.72 -9.00
C THR A 305 -20.13 8.28 -10.16
N ALA A 306 -19.59 7.45 -11.06
CA ALA A 306 -20.33 6.93 -12.21
C ALA A 306 -21.22 5.72 -11.87
N GLY A 307 -20.98 5.05 -10.73
CA GLY A 307 -21.70 3.84 -10.35
C GLY A 307 -21.33 2.62 -11.19
N THR A 308 -20.14 2.61 -11.80
CA THR A 308 -19.71 1.53 -12.71
C THR A 308 -18.64 0.66 -12.10
N THR A 309 -18.71 -0.65 -12.34
CA THR A 309 -17.67 -1.63 -12.02
C THR A 309 -17.15 -2.29 -13.29
N ARG A 310 -15.84 -2.29 -13.50
CA ARG A 310 -15.20 -2.89 -14.69
C ARG A 310 -13.88 -3.57 -14.35
N GLN A 311 -13.55 -4.64 -15.09
CA GLN A 311 -12.23 -5.26 -15.01
C GLN A 311 -11.14 -4.30 -15.52
N VAL A 312 -9.99 -4.29 -14.85
CA VAL A 312 -8.80 -3.51 -15.23
C VAL A 312 -7.56 -4.37 -15.46
N SER A 313 -7.58 -5.66 -15.11
CA SER A 313 -6.57 -6.65 -15.54
C SER A 313 -6.77 -7.01 -17.01
N LEU A 314 -6.44 -6.07 -17.89
CA LEU A 314 -6.57 -6.17 -19.35
C LEU A 314 -5.22 -5.90 -20.01
N ASN A 315 -4.99 -6.43 -21.21
CA ASN A 315 -3.85 -6.03 -22.03
C ASN A 315 -4.13 -4.69 -22.76
N SER A 316 -3.16 -4.20 -23.55
CA SER A 316 -3.29 -2.94 -24.28
C SER A 316 -4.31 -2.97 -25.45
N LYS A 317 -4.81 -4.15 -25.83
CA LYS A 317 -5.91 -4.31 -26.79
C LYS A 317 -7.28 -4.36 -26.11
N GLY A 318 -7.32 -4.31 -24.77
CA GLY A 318 -8.56 -4.44 -24.00
C GLY A 318 -8.99 -5.89 -23.75
N GLU A 319 -8.16 -6.87 -24.07
CA GLU A 319 -8.47 -8.28 -23.82
C GLU A 319 -8.20 -8.64 -22.34
N PRO A 320 -9.08 -9.41 -21.68
CA PRO A 320 -8.86 -9.88 -20.30
C PRO A 320 -7.56 -10.67 -20.13
N ALA A 321 -6.95 -10.55 -18.94
CA ALA A 321 -5.88 -11.42 -18.50
C ALA A 321 -6.32 -12.89 -18.58
N ASN A 322 -5.52 -13.75 -19.20
CA ASN A 322 -5.84 -15.17 -19.39
C ASN A 322 -5.48 -16.07 -18.19
N SER A 323 -5.18 -15.46 -17.04
CA SER A 323 -4.89 -16.14 -15.78
C SER A 323 -5.22 -15.19 -14.62
N MET A 324 -5.03 -15.67 -13.39
CA MET A 324 -5.35 -14.91 -12.17
C MET A 324 -4.57 -13.59 -12.11
N SER A 325 -5.27 -12.54 -11.70
CA SER A 325 -4.71 -11.22 -11.40
C SER A 325 -5.23 -10.71 -10.06
N LEU A 326 -4.33 -10.21 -9.22
CA LEU A 326 -4.63 -9.87 -7.82
C LEU A 326 -4.06 -8.51 -7.44
N ARG A 327 -4.53 -7.97 -6.31
CA ARG A 327 -3.92 -6.83 -5.59
C ARG A 327 -3.67 -5.62 -6.49
N GLY A 328 -4.75 -5.04 -7.02
CA GLY A 328 -4.67 -3.78 -7.75
C GLY A 328 -4.35 -2.61 -6.81
N ALA A 329 -3.16 -2.03 -6.91
CA ALA A 329 -2.78 -0.79 -6.25
C ALA A 329 -3.06 0.40 -7.18
N LEU A 330 -3.82 1.36 -6.69
CA LEU A 330 -4.28 2.53 -7.44
C LEU A 330 -3.42 3.76 -7.12
N SER A 331 -3.09 4.58 -8.11
CA SER A 331 -2.45 5.88 -7.88
C SER A 331 -3.44 6.86 -7.25
N ASP A 332 -2.92 7.87 -6.55
CA ASP A 332 -3.74 8.84 -5.81
C ASP A 332 -4.63 9.66 -6.75
N ASP A 333 -4.15 9.98 -7.95
CA ASP A 333 -4.94 10.63 -9.00
C ASP A 333 -5.93 9.70 -9.74
N GLY A 334 -5.93 8.40 -9.40
CA GLY A 334 -6.79 7.39 -10.02
C GLY A 334 -6.44 7.05 -11.47
N ARG A 335 -5.28 7.47 -11.99
CA ARG A 335 -4.88 7.23 -13.38
C ARG A 335 -4.24 5.86 -13.60
N TYR A 336 -3.42 5.38 -12.66
CA TYR A 336 -2.62 4.17 -12.84
C TYR A 336 -3.05 3.07 -11.88
N VAL A 337 -3.09 1.84 -12.37
CA VAL A 337 -3.27 0.63 -11.56
C VAL A 337 -2.07 -0.26 -11.75
N ALA A 338 -1.31 -0.51 -10.68
CA ALA A 338 -0.33 -1.59 -10.65
C ALA A 338 -0.96 -2.86 -10.10
N PHE A 339 -0.68 -4.03 -10.68
CA PHE A 339 -1.29 -5.28 -10.24
C PHE A 339 -0.38 -6.48 -10.50
N GLU A 340 -0.62 -7.53 -9.73
CA GLU A 340 0.02 -8.84 -9.88
C GLU A 340 -0.75 -9.67 -10.89
N SER A 341 -0.07 -10.37 -11.79
CA SER A 341 -0.73 -11.32 -12.68
C SER A 341 0.17 -12.48 -13.08
N ALA A 342 -0.43 -13.66 -13.21
CA ALA A 342 0.19 -14.84 -13.80
C ALA A 342 -0.15 -14.99 -15.30
N ALA A 343 -0.79 -13.98 -15.90
CA ALA A 343 -1.26 -14.03 -17.27
C ALA A 343 -0.12 -13.85 -18.28
N THR A 344 -0.15 -14.65 -19.35
CA THR A 344 0.85 -14.62 -20.42
C THR A 344 0.51 -13.64 -21.54
N ASN A 345 -0.72 -13.10 -21.56
CA ASN A 345 -1.23 -12.25 -22.65
C ASN A 345 -1.25 -10.75 -22.34
N LEU A 346 -0.69 -10.31 -21.19
CA LEU A 346 -0.71 -8.90 -20.78
C LEU A 346 0.43 -8.05 -21.36
N ALA A 347 1.58 -8.67 -21.64
CA ALA A 347 2.73 -8.02 -22.25
C ALA A 347 3.54 -9.01 -23.10
N PRO A 348 4.33 -8.55 -24.09
CA PRO A 348 5.21 -9.41 -24.87
C PRO A 348 6.28 -10.11 -24.01
N GLY A 349 6.73 -11.29 -24.44
CA GLY A 349 7.84 -12.03 -23.81
C GLY A 349 7.45 -12.76 -22.51
N ILE A 350 6.19 -12.71 -22.08
CA ILE A 350 5.72 -13.44 -20.90
C ILE A 350 5.42 -14.89 -21.29
N THR A 351 6.09 -15.84 -20.64
CA THR A 351 5.87 -17.27 -20.82
C THR A 351 5.44 -17.91 -19.51
N SER A 352 4.94 -19.15 -19.54
CA SER A 352 4.52 -19.89 -18.35
C SER A 352 5.65 -20.12 -17.32
N GLY A 353 6.91 -19.93 -17.70
CA GLY A 353 8.06 -19.99 -16.78
C GLY A 353 8.26 -18.73 -15.93
N ASN A 354 7.59 -17.62 -16.24
CA ASN A 354 7.88 -16.31 -15.62
C ASN A 354 7.13 -16.05 -14.29
N GLN A 355 6.29 -16.97 -13.80
CA GLN A 355 5.52 -16.85 -12.54
C GLN A 355 4.73 -15.52 -12.42
N GLN A 356 4.31 -15.10 -11.21
CA GLN A 356 3.63 -13.80 -11.01
C GLN A 356 4.53 -12.62 -11.38
N GLN A 357 4.01 -11.72 -12.21
CA GLN A 357 4.68 -10.50 -12.67
C GLN A 357 3.86 -9.27 -12.29
N ILE A 358 4.51 -8.10 -12.27
CA ILE A 358 3.87 -6.81 -12.00
C ILE A 358 3.61 -6.08 -13.30
N TYR A 359 2.38 -5.63 -13.46
CA TYR A 359 1.95 -4.81 -14.59
C TYR A 359 1.46 -3.45 -14.09
N VAL A 360 1.59 -2.43 -14.92
CA VAL A 360 0.95 -1.12 -14.69
C VAL A 360 0.06 -0.81 -15.88
N ARG A 361 -1.23 -0.59 -15.60
CA ARG A 361 -2.21 -0.10 -16.56
C ARG A 361 -2.43 1.39 -16.40
N ASP A 362 -2.32 2.14 -17.48
CA ASP A 362 -2.78 3.53 -17.57
C ASP A 362 -4.25 3.54 -17.97
N LEU A 363 -5.13 3.98 -17.07
CA LEU A 363 -6.57 4.00 -17.28
C LEU A 363 -7.00 5.09 -18.26
N GLN A 364 -6.17 6.10 -18.50
CA GLN A 364 -6.45 7.16 -19.47
C GLN A 364 -6.16 6.71 -20.89
N THR A 365 -5.04 6.00 -21.10
CA THR A 365 -4.61 5.54 -22.44
C THR A 365 -5.01 4.11 -22.77
N GLY A 366 -5.45 3.32 -21.77
CA GLY A 366 -5.78 1.91 -21.93
C GLY A 366 -4.56 1.00 -22.13
N THR A 367 -3.35 1.52 -21.91
CA THR A 367 -2.10 0.79 -22.12
C THR A 367 -1.70 0.00 -20.87
N THR A 368 -1.25 -1.23 -21.07
CA THR A 368 -0.69 -2.10 -20.02
C THR A 368 0.76 -2.42 -20.36
N VAL A 369 1.66 -2.22 -19.40
CA VAL A 369 3.09 -2.50 -19.56
C VAL A 369 3.59 -3.36 -18.41
N LEU A 370 4.62 -4.16 -18.69
CA LEU A 370 5.35 -4.92 -17.67
C LEU A 370 6.22 -3.98 -16.83
N ALA A 371 6.00 -3.98 -15.51
CA ALA A 371 6.80 -3.21 -14.57
C ALA A 371 7.96 -4.01 -13.97
N SER A 372 7.76 -5.32 -13.74
CA SER A 372 8.83 -6.26 -13.39
C SER A 372 9.66 -6.63 -14.62
N ALA A 373 10.28 -5.62 -15.23
CA ALA A 373 11.12 -5.74 -16.41
C ALA A 373 12.52 -5.14 -16.17
N THR A 374 13.51 -5.60 -16.92
CA THR A 374 14.85 -4.99 -16.96
C THR A 374 14.82 -3.64 -17.70
N ASN A 375 15.94 -2.90 -17.69
CA ASN A 375 16.08 -1.67 -18.49
C ASN A 375 15.96 -1.92 -20.01
N SER A 376 16.26 -3.13 -20.48
CA SER A 376 16.06 -3.54 -21.87
C SER A 376 14.64 -4.03 -22.17
N GLY A 377 13.75 -4.06 -21.17
CA GLY A 377 12.36 -4.50 -21.31
C GLY A 377 12.17 -6.01 -21.21
N ALA A 378 13.21 -6.80 -20.91
CA ALA A 378 13.07 -8.23 -20.70
C ALA A 378 12.35 -8.51 -19.36
N PRO A 379 11.49 -9.54 -19.27
CA PRO A 379 10.83 -9.88 -18.01
C PRO A 379 11.80 -10.26 -16.89
N GLY A 380 11.39 -10.00 -15.65
CA GLY A 380 12.04 -10.52 -14.46
C GLY A 380 12.01 -12.05 -14.45
N ASN A 381 13.13 -12.69 -14.12
CA ASN A 381 13.28 -14.15 -14.13
C ASN A 381 12.88 -14.83 -12.80
N GLY A 382 12.01 -14.18 -12.03
CA GLY A 382 11.49 -14.65 -10.75
C GLY A 382 10.20 -13.94 -10.41
N PRO A 383 9.42 -14.48 -9.46
CA PRO A 383 8.12 -13.93 -9.12
C PRO A 383 8.25 -12.57 -8.42
N SER A 384 7.26 -11.71 -8.66
CA SER A 384 7.16 -10.37 -8.11
C SER A 384 5.78 -10.13 -7.50
N PHE A 385 5.73 -9.45 -6.36
CA PHE A 385 4.50 -9.26 -5.57
C PHE A 385 4.44 -7.87 -4.94
N PHE A 386 3.30 -7.57 -4.31
CA PHE A 386 2.97 -6.38 -3.53
C PHE A 386 3.34 -5.07 -4.23
N PRO A 387 2.78 -4.80 -5.42
CA PRO A 387 3.06 -3.57 -6.12
C PRO A 387 2.37 -2.38 -5.44
N THR A 388 3.02 -1.22 -5.50
CA THR A 388 2.43 0.10 -5.24
C THR A 388 2.79 1.02 -6.40
N VAL A 389 2.03 2.11 -6.59
CA VAL A 389 2.20 2.99 -7.75
C VAL A 389 2.06 4.46 -7.37
N ALA A 390 2.98 5.28 -7.87
CA ALA A 390 2.93 6.74 -7.73
C ALA A 390 2.10 7.39 -8.87
N ASN A 391 1.77 8.67 -8.74
CA ASN A 391 1.03 9.43 -9.78
C ASN A 391 1.84 9.61 -11.08
N SER A 392 3.15 9.34 -11.07
CA SER A 392 3.94 9.25 -12.30
C SER A 392 3.68 7.96 -13.09
N GLY A 393 3.00 6.98 -12.49
CA GLY A 393 2.91 5.61 -12.98
C GLY A 393 4.16 4.77 -12.67
N SER A 394 5.12 5.31 -11.89
CA SER A 394 6.25 4.53 -11.39
C SER A 394 5.76 3.51 -10.36
N ALA A 395 6.18 2.25 -10.50
CA ALA A 395 5.74 1.17 -9.62
C ALA A 395 6.88 0.66 -8.74
N VAL A 396 6.58 0.44 -7.45
CA VAL A 396 7.49 -0.18 -6.49
C VAL A 396 6.95 -1.54 -6.11
N PHE A 397 7.79 -2.56 -6.10
CA PHE A 397 7.37 -3.94 -5.85
C PHE A 397 8.51 -4.76 -5.24
N GLN A 398 8.17 -5.87 -4.58
CA GLN A 398 9.16 -6.85 -4.14
C GLN A 398 9.33 -7.94 -5.21
N SER A 399 10.54 -8.45 -5.39
CA SER A 399 10.82 -9.47 -6.40
C SER A 399 11.93 -10.43 -5.98
N LEU A 400 11.79 -11.69 -6.37
CA LEU A 400 12.86 -12.70 -6.34
C LEU A 400 13.68 -12.73 -7.64
N ALA A 401 13.33 -11.92 -8.64
CA ALA A 401 14.08 -11.83 -9.88
C ALA A 401 15.44 -11.17 -9.65
N PHE A 402 16.50 -11.80 -10.14
CA PHE A 402 17.88 -11.33 -9.97
C PHE A 402 18.42 -10.58 -11.21
N ASN A 403 17.61 -10.47 -12.28
CA ASN A 403 17.98 -9.80 -13.53
C ASN A 403 17.39 -8.39 -13.70
N LEU A 404 16.58 -7.89 -12.75
CA LEU A 404 15.82 -6.64 -12.89
C LEU A 404 16.67 -5.36 -12.85
N ALA A 405 17.69 -5.34 -12.00
CA ALA A 405 18.69 -4.27 -11.92
C ALA A 405 20.05 -4.81 -12.42
N PRO A 406 21.00 -3.95 -12.84
CA PRO A 406 22.18 -4.36 -13.61
C PRO A 406 22.96 -5.56 -13.02
N PRO A 407 23.54 -6.42 -13.88
CA PRO A 407 24.23 -7.64 -13.46
C PRO A 407 25.42 -7.28 -12.56
N GLY A 408 25.34 -7.65 -11.29
CA GLY A 408 26.32 -7.30 -10.26
C GLY A 408 25.69 -6.80 -8.95
N GLN A 409 24.41 -6.42 -8.98
CA GLN A 409 23.66 -5.94 -7.81
C GLN A 409 22.53 -6.91 -7.38
N GLY A 410 22.52 -8.16 -7.89
CA GLY A 410 21.46 -9.14 -7.63
C GLY A 410 22.05 -10.44 -7.09
N GLY A 411 22.54 -10.42 -5.86
CA GLY A 411 23.03 -11.61 -5.16
C GLY A 411 22.14 -11.95 -3.96
N PHE A 412 22.00 -13.26 -3.70
CA PHE A 412 21.37 -13.89 -2.53
C PHE A 412 19.85 -14.12 -2.56
N GLY A 413 19.33 -14.84 -3.56
CA GLY A 413 18.16 -15.75 -3.44
C GLY A 413 16.91 -15.30 -2.66
N GLY A 414 16.68 -14.00 -2.50
CA GLY A 414 15.75 -13.43 -1.54
C GLY A 414 15.07 -12.19 -2.10
N TYR A 415 13.93 -11.83 -1.51
CA TYR A 415 13.12 -10.72 -1.97
C TYR A 415 13.87 -9.40 -1.82
N GLN A 416 13.90 -8.61 -2.89
CA GLN A 416 14.42 -7.26 -2.91
C GLN A 416 13.34 -6.29 -3.39
N ILE A 417 13.46 -5.01 -3.02
CA ILE A 417 12.55 -3.97 -3.47
C ILE A 417 13.10 -3.31 -4.72
N TYR A 418 12.29 -3.25 -5.76
CA TYR A 418 12.60 -2.60 -7.02
C TYR A 418 11.62 -1.47 -7.29
N LEU A 419 12.10 -0.45 -8.00
CA LEU A 419 11.31 0.64 -8.55
C LEU A 419 11.43 0.60 -10.07
N ARG A 420 10.30 0.59 -10.77
CA ARG A 420 10.22 0.86 -12.21
C ARG A 420 9.78 2.30 -12.44
N ASN A 421 10.67 3.13 -12.98
CA ASN A 421 10.32 4.43 -13.53
C ASN A 421 9.80 4.27 -14.96
N ARG A 422 8.78 5.06 -15.31
CA ARG A 422 8.21 5.13 -16.65
C ARG A 422 8.88 6.19 -17.50
#